data_AF-A0A2M7NJ41-F1
#
_entry.id   AF-A0A2M7NJ41-F1
#
_cell.length_a   1.000
_cell.length_b   1.000
_cell.length_c   1.000
_cell.angle_alpha   90.00
_cell.angle_beta   90.00
_cell.angle_gamma   90.00
#
_symmetry.space_group_name_H-M   'P 1'
#
loop_
_entity.id
_entity.type
_entity.pdbx_description
1 polymer ?
#
loop_
_entity_poly.entity_id
_entity_poly.type
_entity_poly.pdbx_seq_one_letter_code
_entity_poly.pdbx_strand_id
1 'polypeptide(L)' 'MKKARTYAKLKGYTCLGSFGVLLKAKEKGLISEIKPLLEIAQSNGIRRSKNLIELILREANEF' A
#
# COMPACT_ATOMS: atom_id res chain seq x y z
N MET A 1 11.37 8.07 11.85
CA MET A 1 10.60 7.14 10.99
C MET A 1 11.37 5.93 10.42
N LYS A 2 12.70 6.00 10.15
CA LYS A 2 13.47 4.85 9.62
C LYS A 2 13.47 3.64 10.58
N LYS A 3 13.69 3.87 11.89
CA LYS A 3 13.76 2.82 12.93
C LYS A 3 12.49 1.96 13.04
N ALA A 4 11.30 2.57 12.99
CA ALA A 4 10.02 1.85 13.07
C ALA A 4 9.81 0.92 11.87
N ARG A 5 10.10 1.39 10.65
CA ARG A 5 10.03 0.55 9.44
C ARG A 5 11.06 -0.58 9.48
N THR A 6 12.27 -0.31 9.93
CA THR A 6 13.32 -1.33 10.05
C THR A 6 12.92 -2.40 11.07
N TYR A 7 12.41 -2.00 12.24
CA TYR A 7 11.97 -2.93 13.29
C TYR A 7 10.78 -3.79 12.84
N ALA A 8 9.79 -3.19 12.20
CA ALA A 8 8.65 -3.92 11.66
C ALA A 8 9.07 -4.95 10.58
N LYS A 9 9.98 -4.56 9.67
CA LYS A 9 10.55 -5.49 8.68
C LYS A 9 11.30 -6.66 9.34
N LEU A 10 12.11 -6.39 10.37
CA LEU A 10 12.83 -7.43 11.12
C LEU A 10 11.88 -8.41 11.82
N LYS A 11 10.65 -7.98 12.12
CA LYS A 11 9.60 -8.82 12.72
C LYS A 11 8.66 -9.45 11.68
N GLY A 12 8.95 -9.32 10.38
CA GLY A 12 8.14 -9.89 9.31
C GLY A 12 6.87 -9.09 8.97
N TYR A 13 6.71 -7.89 9.51
CA TYR A 13 5.54 -7.05 9.21
C TYR A 13 5.74 -6.21 7.94
N THR A 14 4.73 -6.23 7.07
CA THR A 14 4.70 -5.39 5.87
C THR A 14 4.23 -3.97 6.21
N CYS A 15 5.12 -2.99 6.10
CA CYS A 15 4.76 -1.58 6.33
C CYS A 15 4.06 -0.97 5.10
N LEU A 16 2.73 -1.01 5.08
CA LEU A 16 1.90 -0.43 4.01
C LEU A 16 1.99 1.11 3.97
N GLY A 17 2.14 1.79 5.12
CA GLY A 17 2.19 3.25 5.20
C GLY A 17 0.88 3.89 4.71
N SER A 18 0.96 5.01 3.97
CA SER A 18 -0.21 5.71 3.40
C SER A 18 -1.09 4.80 2.52
N PHE A 19 -0.51 3.79 1.88
CA PHE A 19 -1.27 2.82 1.09
C PHE A 19 -2.18 1.91 1.93
N GLY A 20 -1.84 1.67 3.20
CA GLY A 20 -2.72 0.93 4.12
C GLY A 20 -3.97 1.74 4.51
N VAL A 21 -3.91 3.07 4.41
CA VAL A 21 -5.08 3.94 4.60
C VAL A 21 -6.01 3.81 3.40
N LEU A 22 -5.46 3.78 2.18
CA LEU A 22 -6.23 3.54 0.96
C LEU A 22 -6.90 2.16 0.99
N LEU A 23 -6.18 1.11 1.40
CA LEU A 23 -6.73 -0.23 1.57
C LEU A 23 -7.94 -0.25 2.49
N LYS A 24 -7.81 0.33 3.69
CA LYS A 24 -8.92 0.48 4.64
C LYS A 24 -10.06 1.34 4.11
N ALA A 25 -9.77 2.37 3.33
CA ALA A 25 -10.80 3.20 2.72
C ALA A 25 -11.65 2.37 1.73
N LYS A 26 -11.03 1.48 0.96
CA LYS A 26 -11.74 0.57 0.06
C LYS A 26 -12.55 -0.47 0.83
N GLU A 27 -11.97 -1.11 1.84
CA GLU A 27 -12.69 -2.06 2.72
C GLU A 27 -13.94 -1.44 3.35
N LYS A 28 -13.88 -0.15 3.66
CA LYS A 28 -15.01 0.63 4.22
C LYS A 28 -15.97 1.18 3.15
N GLY A 29 -15.72 0.91 1.87
CA GLY A 29 -16.53 1.43 0.76
C GLY A 29 -16.43 2.94 0.53
N LEU A 30 -15.41 3.61 1.10
CA LEU A 30 -15.18 5.05 0.92
C LEU A 30 -14.56 5.38 -0.44
N ILE A 31 -13.86 4.41 -1.04
CA ILE A 31 -13.35 4.47 -2.41
C ILE A 31 -13.71 3.19 -3.14
N SER A 32 -14.00 3.30 -4.43
CA SER A 32 -14.35 2.14 -5.27
C SER A 32 -13.12 1.37 -5.73
N GLU A 33 -12.04 2.09 -6.05
CA GLU A 33 -10.83 1.52 -6.64
C GLU A 33 -9.55 2.05 -6.01
N ILE A 34 -8.55 1.17 -5.87
CA ILE A 34 -7.23 1.51 -5.30
C ILE A 34 -6.18 1.66 -6.39
N LYS A 35 -6.22 0.84 -7.43
CA LYS A 35 -5.28 0.83 -8.56
C LYS A 35 -5.00 2.20 -9.17
N PRO A 36 -5.98 3.03 -9.55
CA PRO A 36 -5.69 4.35 -10.12
C PRO A 36 -4.97 5.28 -9.12
N LEU A 37 -5.26 5.16 -7.83
CA LEU A 37 -4.59 5.94 -6.78
C LEU A 37 -3.14 5.47 -6.56
N LEU A 38 -2.88 4.16 -6.72
CA LEU A 38 -1.52 3.61 -6.68
C LEU A 38 -0.70 4.08 -7.88
N GLU A 39 -1.28 4.09 -9.07
CA GLU A 39 -0.63 4.55 -10.30
C GLU A 39 -0.30 6.05 -10.22
N ILE A 40 -1.23 6.88 -9.74
CA ILE A 40 -1.00 8.31 -9.48
C ILE A 40 0.12 8.49 -8.43
N ALA A 41 0.13 7.69 -7.37
CA ALA A 41 1.20 7.78 -6.37
C ALA A 41 2.57 7.42 -6.97
N GLN A 42 2.63 6.39 -7.83
CA GLN A 42 3.86 6.00 -8.51
C GLN A 42 4.34 7.06 -9.51
N SER A 43 3.44 7.65 -10.29
CA SER A 43 3.77 8.71 -11.26
C SER A 43 4.28 9.99 -10.58
N ASN A 44 3.78 10.30 -9.38
CA ASN A 44 4.25 11.40 -8.53
C ASN A 44 5.55 11.09 -7.76
N GLY A 45 6.25 10.00 -8.08
CA GLY A 45 7.56 9.67 -7.51
C GLY A 45 7.54 8.88 -6.20
N ILE A 46 6.38 8.41 -5.74
CA ILE A 46 6.29 7.49 -4.59
C ILE A 46 6.69 6.09 -5.04
N ARG A 47 8.00 5.84 -5.07
CA ARG A 47 8.57 4.55 -5.47
C ARG A 47 8.43 3.53 -4.34
N ARG A 48 7.58 2.53 -4.54
CA ARG A 48 7.49 1.32 -3.69
C ARG A 48 7.90 0.08 -4.47
N SER A 49 8.33 -0.95 -3.76
CA SER A 49 8.66 -2.24 -4.37
C SER A 49 7.43 -2.84 -5.06
N LYS A 50 7.62 -3.43 -6.24
CA LYS A 50 6.56 -4.10 -7.01
C LYS A 50 5.77 -5.09 -6.14
N ASN A 51 6.45 -5.90 -5.34
CA ASN A 51 5.83 -6.86 -4.42
C ASN A 51 4.86 -6.22 -3.41
N LEU A 52 5.10 -4.97 -3.00
CA LEU A 52 4.20 -4.28 -2.06
C LEU A 52 2.93 -3.83 -2.78
N ILE A 53 3.07 -3.34 -4.02
CA ILE A 53 1.96 -2.91 -4.87
C ILE A 53 1.09 -4.12 -5.22
N GLU A 54 1.71 -5.23 -5.64
CA GLU A 54 1.00 -6.48 -5.93
C GLU A 54 0.26 -7.02 -4.70
N LEU A 55 0.89 -6.97 -3.52
CA LEU A 55 0.22 -7.35 -2.28
C LEU A 55 -1.02 -6.47 -2.03
N ILE A 56 -0.89 -5.15 -2.14
CA ILE A 56 -2.01 -4.22 -1.93
C ILE A 56 -3.14 -4.49 -2.93
N LEU A 57 -2.82 -4.72 -4.21
CA LEU A 57 -3.81 -5.02 -5.25
C LEU A 57 -4.52 -6.36 -4.97
N ARG A 58 -3.79 -7.38 -4.52
CA ARG A 58 -4.39 -8.67 -4.11
C ARG A 58 -5.35 -8.51 -2.94
N GLU A 59 -4.93 -7.80 -1.89
CA GLU A 59 -5.79 -7.51 -0.73
C GLU A 59 -7.02 -6.67 -1.14
N ALA A 60 -6.87 -5.79 -2.12
CA ALA A 60 -7.95 -5.00 -2.69
C ALA A 60 -8.86 -5.78 -3.66
N ASN A 61 -8.58 -7.05 -3.98
CA ASN A 61 -9.23 -7.82 -5.05
C ASN A 61 -9.17 -7.13 -6.44
N GLU A 62 -8.03 -6.50 -6.76
CA GLU A 62 -7.75 -5.76 -8.01
C GLU A 62 -6.51 -6.29 -8.75
N PHE A 63 -6.08 -7.53 -8.46
CA PHE A 63 -4.91 -8.15 -9.08
C PHE A 63 -5.18 -8.61 -10.52
#